data_AF-A0AAJ3PQG9-F1
#
_entry.id   AF-A0AAJ3PQG9-F1
#
_cell.length_a   1.000
_cell.length_b   1.000
_cell.length_c   1.000
_cell.angle_alpha   90.00
_cell.angle_beta   90.00
_cell.angle_gamma   90.00
#
_symmetry.space_group_name_H-M   'P 1'
#
loop_
_entity.id
_entity.type
_entity.pdbx_description
1 polymer ?
#
loop_
_entity_poly.entity_id
_entity_poly.type
_entity_poly.pdbx_seq_one_letter_code
_entity_poly.pdbx_strand_id
1 'polypeptide(L)'
;MTPPAALLLDLDGTLLDHGRAARIALGQAMQEAGLTDADHSSALLLWGELERIHFQEYLDGQTTFEEQRVRRVRAFLAHYGRTRLDRTSALAWFDTYRTAYERAWS
;
A
#
# COMPACT_ATOMS: atom_id res chain seq x y z
N MET A 1 -37.10 -3.45 -19.53
CA MET A 1 -35.95 -2.57 -19.20
C MET A 1 -34.83 -2.88 -20.17
N THR A 2 -34.19 -1.87 -20.75
CA THR A 2 -33.05 -2.06 -21.65
C THR A 2 -31.77 -2.21 -20.83
N PRO A 3 -30.91 -3.22 -21.08
CA PRO A 3 -29.66 -3.37 -20.33
C PRO A 3 -28.69 -2.21 -20.64
N PRO A 4 -27.79 -1.86 -19.70
CA PRO A 4 -26.79 -0.83 -19.92
C PRO A 4 -25.80 -1.23 -21.03
N ALA A 5 -25.34 -0.24 -21.79
CA ALA A 5 -24.37 -0.46 -22.87
C ALA A 5 -22.94 -0.74 -22.38
N ALA A 6 -22.63 -0.38 -21.13
CA ALA A 6 -21.35 -0.63 -20.49
C ALA A 6 -21.51 -0.78 -18.97
N LEU A 7 -20.58 -1.50 -18.35
CA LEU A 7 -20.44 -1.62 -16.90
C LEU A 7 -18.98 -1.30 -16.53
N LEU A 8 -18.80 -0.37 -15.59
CA LEU A 8 -17.51 -0.08 -14.98
C LEU A 8 -17.51 -0.70 -13.59
N LEU A 9 -16.54 -1.56 -13.34
CA LEU A 9 -16.35 -2.23 -12.07
C LEU A 9 -15.02 -1.74 -11.48
N ASP A 10 -15.08 -1.32 -10.23
CA ASP A 10 -13.88 -1.13 -9.43
C ASP A 10 -13.15 -2.47 -9.24
N LEU A 11 -11.86 -2.42 -8.92
CA LEU A 11 -11.04 -3.60 -8.68
C LEU A 11 -10.95 -3.94 -7.19
N ASP A 12 -10.44 -3.02 -6.38
CA ASP A 12 -9.99 -3.30 -5.03
C ASP A 12 -11.16 -3.39 -4.04
N GLY A 13 -11.44 -4.59 -3.52
CA GLY A 13 -12.60 -4.83 -2.67
C GLY A 13 -13.91 -5.01 -3.45
N THR A 14 -13.86 -4.95 -4.79
CA THR A 14 -14.98 -5.24 -5.69
C THR A 14 -14.75 -6.53 -6.47
N LEU A 15 -13.66 -6.62 -7.23
CA LEU A 15 -13.28 -7.82 -7.99
C LEU A 15 -12.10 -8.58 -7.36
N LEU A 16 -11.27 -7.90 -6.58
CA LEU A 16 -10.08 -8.45 -5.94
C LEU A 16 -10.23 -8.41 -4.42
N ASP A 17 -9.77 -9.45 -3.72
CA ASP A 17 -9.61 -9.43 -2.27
C ASP A 17 -8.41 -8.55 -1.87
N HIS A 18 -8.62 -7.24 -1.95
CA HIS A 18 -7.65 -6.21 -1.60
C HIS A 18 -7.10 -6.39 -0.18
N GLY A 19 -7.99 -6.67 0.79
CA GLY A 19 -7.60 -6.83 2.19
C GLY A 19 -6.68 -8.02 2.41
N ARG A 20 -6.92 -9.15 1.72
CA ARG A 20 -6.02 -10.30 1.75
C ARG A 20 -4.70 -10.02 1.06
N ALA A 21 -4.73 -9.45 -0.13
CA ALA A 21 -3.53 -9.12 -0.88
C ALA A 21 -2.62 -8.17 -0.10
N ALA A 22 -3.18 -7.09 0.49
CA ALA A 22 -2.45 -6.13 1.30
C ALA A 22 -1.81 -6.77 2.54
N ARG A 23 -2.54 -7.67 3.23
CA ARG A 23 -2.02 -8.38 4.41
C ARG A 23 -0.82 -9.27 4.09
N ILE A 24 -0.89 -10.03 3.00
CA ILE A 24 0.20 -10.91 2.56
C ILE A 24 1.41 -10.07 2.14
N ALA A 25 1.15 -9.05 1.33
CA ALA A 25 2.18 -8.17 0.79
C ALA A 25 2.94 -7.40 1.86
N LEU A 26 2.22 -6.81 2.81
CA LEU A 26 2.83 -6.08 3.91
C LEU A 26 3.72 -6.99 4.76
N GLY A 27 3.30 -8.24 4.98
CA GLY A 27 4.08 -9.20 5.77
C GLY A 27 5.43 -9.50 5.11
N GLN A 28 5.44 -9.69 3.79
CA GLN A 28 6.67 -9.91 3.03
C GLN A 28 7.57 -8.66 3.05
N ALA A 29 7.01 -7.47 2.82
CA ALA A 29 7.78 -6.23 2.84
C ALA A 29 8.37 -5.90 4.23
N MET A 30 7.66 -6.26 5.31
CA MET A 30 8.15 -6.14 6.69
C MET A 30 9.28 -7.14 6.98
N GLN A 31 9.18 -8.38 6.50
CA GLN A 31 10.24 -9.38 6.64
C GLN A 31 11.53 -8.91 5.95
N GLU A 32 11.45 -8.40 4.73
CA GLU A 32 12.60 -7.85 4.01
C GLU A 32 13.23 -6.63 4.70
N ALA A 33 12.41 -5.82 5.40
CA ALA A 33 12.89 -4.69 6.20
C ALA A 33 13.44 -5.09 7.59
N GLY A 34 13.43 -6.38 7.94
CA GLY A 34 13.85 -6.88 9.25
C GLY A 34 12.91 -6.51 10.39
N LEU A 35 11.62 -6.29 10.10
CA LEU A 35 10.58 -5.96 11.08
C LEU A 35 9.79 -7.21 11.50
N THR A 36 10.48 -8.30 11.83
CA THR A 36 9.86 -9.61 12.11
C THR A 36 9.11 -9.65 13.44
N ASP A 37 9.48 -8.80 14.39
CA ASP A 37 8.91 -8.79 15.74
C ASP A 37 7.76 -7.78 15.89
N ALA A 38 7.46 -7.01 14.83
CA ALA A 38 6.37 -6.05 14.83
C ALA A 38 5.00 -6.76 14.75
N ASP A 39 4.02 -6.25 15.49
CA ASP A 39 2.65 -6.79 15.43
C ASP A 39 2.03 -6.54 14.05
N HIS A 40 1.77 -7.62 13.32
CA HIS A 40 1.29 -7.57 11.94
C HIS A 40 -0.09 -6.91 11.81
N SER A 41 -0.96 -7.08 12.83
CA SER A 41 -2.30 -6.49 12.82
C SER A 41 -2.24 -4.97 12.95
N SER A 42 -1.46 -4.46 13.91
CA SER A 42 -1.22 -3.03 14.08
C SER A 42 -0.50 -2.43 12.88
N ALA A 43 0.44 -3.15 12.28
CA ALA A 43 1.12 -2.75 11.06
C ALA A 43 0.14 -2.58 9.89
N LEU A 44 -0.78 -3.53 9.71
CA LEU A 44 -1.78 -3.46 8.64
C LEU A 44 -2.73 -2.27 8.81
N LEU A 45 -3.16 -1.99 10.05
CA LEU A 45 -3.99 -0.82 10.35
C LEU A 45 -3.27 0.49 10.02
N LEU A 46 -2.01 0.62 10.45
CA LEU A 46 -1.18 1.79 10.13
C LEU A 46 -0.97 1.93 8.62
N TRP A 47 -0.67 0.83 7.94
CA TRP A 47 -0.42 0.82 6.50
C TRP A 47 -1.64 1.26 5.70
N GLY A 48 -2.84 0.83 6.09
CA GLY A 48 -4.11 1.24 5.48
C GLY A 48 -4.47 2.70 5.80
N GLU A 49 -4.22 3.17 7.02
CA GLU A 49 -4.47 4.58 7.35
C GLU A 49 -3.55 5.53 6.56
N LEU A 50 -2.27 5.19 6.43
CA LEU A 50 -1.32 5.95 5.61
C LEU A 50 -1.66 5.90 4.11
N GLU A 51 -2.25 4.81 3.63
CA GLU A 51 -2.82 4.75 2.28
C GLU A 51 -3.88 5.81 2.08
N ARG A 52 -4.88 5.81 2.97
CA ARG A 52 -6.03 6.69 2.90
C ARG A 52 -5.58 8.15 2.91
N ILE A 53 -4.63 8.50 3.77
CA ILE A 53 -4.07 9.86 3.88
C ILE A 53 -3.37 10.26 2.58
N HIS A 54 -2.33 9.53 2.16
CA HIS A 54 -1.49 9.97 1.05
C HIS A 54 -2.16 9.79 -0.31
N PHE A 55 -3.04 8.81 -0.45
CA PHE A 55 -3.85 8.67 -1.64
C PHE A 55 -4.85 9.82 -1.77
N GLN A 56 -5.45 10.28 -0.66
CA GLN A 56 -6.30 11.47 -0.68
C GLN A 56 -5.51 12.73 -1.07
N GLU A 57 -4.28 12.92 -0.56
CA GLU A 57 -3.40 14.03 -0.98
C GLU A 57 -3.16 14.01 -2.50
N TYR A 58 -3.06 12.83 -3.11
CA TYR A 58 -2.95 12.69 -4.56
C TYR A 58 -4.25 13.06 -5.27
N LEU A 59 -5.41 12.58 -4.80
CA LEU A 59 -6.72 12.92 -5.37
C LEU A 59 -7.01 14.43 -5.28
N ASP A 60 -6.54 15.08 -4.23
CA ASP A 60 -6.65 16.53 -4.01
C ASP A 60 -5.62 17.34 -4.83
N GLY A 61 -4.74 16.67 -5.59
CA GLY A 61 -3.70 17.32 -6.42
C GLY A 61 -2.52 17.91 -5.63
N GLN A 62 -2.36 17.55 -4.35
CA GLN A 62 -1.29 18.04 -3.49
C GLN A 62 0.04 17.30 -3.70
N THR A 63 0.00 16.14 -4.35
CA THR A 63 1.18 15.34 -4.66
C THR A 63 0.99 14.52 -5.92
N THR A 64 2.05 13.88 -6.40
CA THR A 64 1.97 12.99 -7.56
C THR A 64 1.61 11.57 -7.13
N PHE A 65 1.08 10.78 -8.06
CA PHE A 65 0.75 9.37 -7.80
C PHE A 65 1.94 8.52 -7.34
N GLU A 66 3.16 8.84 -7.78
CA GLU A 66 4.36 8.17 -7.30
C GLU A 66 4.80 8.70 -5.93
N GLU A 67 4.70 10.01 -5.71
CA GLU A 67 5.15 10.64 -4.46
C GLU A 67 4.28 10.25 -3.26
N GLN A 68 2.97 10.02 -3.42
CA GLN A 68 2.15 9.49 -2.33
C GLN A 68 2.66 8.13 -1.82
N ARG A 69 3.19 7.27 -2.71
CA ARG A 69 3.78 5.97 -2.34
C ARG A 69 5.03 6.17 -1.50
N VAL A 70 5.90 7.09 -1.93
CA VAL A 70 7.12 7.46 -1.19
C VAL A 70 6.78 7.96 0.21
N ARG A 71 5.78 8.85 0.32
CA ARG A 71 5.32 9.39 1.59
C ARG A 71 4.76 8.31 2.51
N ARG A 72 3.90 7.43 1.99
CA ARG A 72 3.34 6.28 2.72
C ARG A 72 4.43 5.38 3.29
N VAL A 73 5.41 4.99 2.46
CA VAL A 73 6.53 4.14 2.90
C VAL A 73 7.37 4.83 3.97
N ARG A 74 7.74 6.10 3.76
CA ARG A 74 8.53 6.85 4.75
C ARG A 74 7.81 6.99 6.08
N ALA A 75 6.52 7.33 6.07
CA ALA A 75 5.72 7.45 7.27
C ALA A 75 5.59 6.10 8.01
N PHE A 76 5.36 5.01 7.26
CA PHE A 76 5.27 3.66 7.82
C PHE A 76 6.59 3.24 8.47
N LEU A 77 7.72 3.37 7.77
CA LEU A 77 9.02 2.96 8.28
C LEU A 77 9.55 3.88 9.40
N ALA A 78 9.20 5.16 9.37
CA ALA A 78 9.48 6.09 10.48
C ALA A 78 8.80 5.65 11.79
N HIS A 79 7.59 5.06 11.74
CA HIS A 79 6.93 4.49 12.91
C HIS A 79 7.76 3.39 13.59
N TYR A 80 8.59 2.67 12.83
CA TYR A 80 9.53 1.64 13.32
C TYR A 80 10.97 2.17 13.49
N GLY A 81 11.15 3.48 13.60
CA GLY A 81 12.44 4.11 13.83
C GLY A 81 13.37 4.16 12.61
N ARG A 82 12.90 3.82 11.41
CA ARG A 82 13.66 3.87 10.15
C ARG A 82 13.40 5.21 9.45
N THR A 83 14.04 6.28 9.93
CA THR A 83 13.74 7.67 9.52
C THR A 83 14.57 8.22 8.35
N ARG A 84 15.65 7.53 7.94
CA ARG A 84 16.58 7.98 6.89
C ARG A 84 16.45 7.15 5.62
N LEU A 85 15.27 7.19 4.99
CA LEU A 85 15.02 6.49 3.73
C LEU A 85 14.99 7.47 2.56
N ASP A 86 15.96 7.33 1.65
CA ASP A 86 15.95 8.09 0.42
C ASP A 86 14.77 7.67 -0.49
N ARG A 87 14.53 8.46 -1.54
CA ARG A 87 13.38 8.25 -2.42
C ARG A 87 13.47 6.92 -3.17
N THR A 88 14.65 6.56 -3.63
CA THR A 88 14.89 5.35 -4.42
C THR A 88 14.66 4.11 -3.57
N SER A 89 15.18 4.08 -2.34
CA SER A 89 14.93 3.00 -1.39
C SER A 89 13.47 2.90 -0.97
N ALA A 90 12.77 4.04 -0.82
CA ALA A 90 11.33 4.03 -0.52
C ALA A 90 10.51 3.40 -1.66
N LEU A 91 10.84 3.73 -2.91
CA LEU A 91 10.19 3.13 -4.08
C LEU A 91 10.53 1.64 -4.23
N ALA A 92 11.77 1.24 -3.99
CA ALA A 92 12.16 -0.16 -4.02
C ALA A 92 11.40 -0.98 -2.97
N TRP A 93 11.27 -0.44 -1.74
CA TRP A 93 10.46 -1.09 -0.70
C TRP A 93 8.98 -1.18 -1.10
N PHE A 94 8.42 -0.10 -1.67
CA PHE A 94 7.05 -0.15 -2.20
C PHE A 94 6.90 -1.21 -3.30
N ASP A 95 7.92 -1.40 -4.13
CA ASP A 95 7.89 -2.37 -5.22
C ASP A 95 7.89 -3.82 -4.74
N THR A 96 8.61 -4.11 -3.65
CA THR A 96 8.47 -5.39 -2.93
C THR A 96 7.02 -5.62 -2.53
N TYR A 97 6.42 -4.64 -1.82
CA TYR A 97 5.01 -4.71 -1.41
C TYR A 97 4.09 -4.91 -2.63
N ARG A 98 4.24 -4.08 -3.67
CA ARG A 98 3.41 -4.12 -4.88
C ARG A 98 3.49 -5.47 -5.59
N THR A 99 4.69 -6.01 -5.75
CA THR A 99 4.89 -7.31 -6.41
C THR A 99 4.23 -8.44 -5.62
N ALA A 100 4.34 -8.42 -4.29
CA ALA A 100 3.67 -9.38 -3.42
C ALA A 100 2.15 -9.23 -3.44
N TYR A 101 1.66 -7.98 -3.49
CA TYR A 101 0.24 -7.65 -3.58
C TYR A 101 -0.38 -8.20 -4.86
N GLU A 102 0.25 -7.94 -6.01
CA GLU A 102 -0.20 -8.42 -7.32
C GLU A 102 -0.21 -9.95 -7.43
N ARG A 103 0.78 -10.63 -6.83
CA ARG A 103 0.80 -12.10 -6.75
C ARG A 103 -0.29 -12.68 -5.86
N ALA A 104 -0.82 -11.89 -4.94
CA ALA A 104 -1.85 -12.31 -4.00
C ALA A 104 -3.27 -11.97 -4.46
N TRP A 105 -3.45 -11.46 -5.68
CA TRP A 105 -4.76 -11.27 -6.30
C TRP A 105 -5.49 -12.62 -6.45
N SER A 106 -6.67 -12.71 -5.84
CA SER A 106 -7.55 -13.88 -5.84
C SER A 106 -9.00 -13.47 -5.68
#